data_AF-A0A0C9N0F5-F1
#
_entry.id   AF-A0A0C9N0F5-F1
#
_cell.length_a   1.000
_cell.length_b   1.000
_cell.length_c   1.000
_cell.angle_alpha   90.00
_cell.angle_beta   90.00
_cell.angle_gamma   90.00
#
_symmetry.space_group_name_H-M   'P 1'
#
loop_
_entity.id
_entity.type
_entity.pdbx_description
1 polymer ?
#
loop_
_entity_poly.entity_id
_entity_poly.type
_entity_poly.pdbx_seq_one_letter_code
_entity_poly.pdbx_strand_id
1 'polypeptide(L)'
;MLHFKCCWLLLVFLVLPSATIALPYPNDRQQLHYVDIHQFSQFFSSHLLFDHLDGTLAILSKRISQHFQDLIQVTVQPLGGGPNDDFEVDVDLLKGQLQGAVGSFIEDSLPTIWNTRSSVIDKSSLSQFIEKTTSEYCTVTADNTLMNSCIGKNANQIVTRVDQYIQSHVKHILTSIVMEDLPPLFQTTQSHVNGILAHFNHYLVKSRDSKSEFS
;
A
#
# COMPACT_ATOMS: atom_id res chain seq x y z
N MET A 1 -6.31 15.03 -7.82
CA MET A 1 -6.23 16.08 -6.78
C MET A 1 -6.84 15.52 -5.52
N LEU A 2 -6.01 15.02 -4.60
CA LEU A 2 -6.48 14.33 -3.40
C LEU A 2 -7.13 15.31 -2.41
N HIS A 3 -8.14 14.80 -1.71
CA HIS A 3 -8.98 15.42 -0.67
C HIS A 3 -8.24 15.90 0.60
N PHE A 4 -6.94 16.21 0.52
CA PHE A 4 -6.09 16.53 1.67
C PHE A 4 -6.50 17.78 2.46
N LYS A 5 -7.15 18.76 1.81
CA LYS A 5 -7.44 20.06 2.45
C LYS A 5 -8.52 20.01 3.54
N CYS A 6 -9.50 19.13 3.45
CA CYS A 6 -10.63 19.11 4.40
C CYS A 6 -10.32 18.38 5.71
N CYS A 7 -9.55 17.28 5.69
CA CYS A 7 -9.21 16.53 6.91
C CYS A 7 -8.26 17.30 7.84
N TRP A 8 -7.44 18.20 7.29
CA TRP A 8 -6.39 18.89 8.06
C TRP A 8 -6.94 19.89 9.09
N LEU A 9 -8.05 20.58 8.77
CA LEU A 9 -8.72 21.48 9.73
C LEU A 9 -9.22 20.71 10.96
N LEU A 10 -9.73 19.48 10.78
CA LEU A 10 -10.19 18.63 11.88
C LEU A 10 -9.04 18.14 12.78
N LEU A 11 -7.85 17.90 12.20
CA LEU A 11 -6.69 17.42 12.94
C LEU A 11 -6.03 18.47 13.84
N VAL A 12 -5.97 19.72 13.41
CA VAL A 12 -5.51 20.83 14.28
C VAL A 12 -6.40 20.96 15.53
N PHE A 13 -7.68 20.59 15.43
CA PHE A 13 -8.59 20.53 16.58
C PHE A 13 -8.47 19.24 17.41
N LEU A 14 -8.06 18.10 16.82
CA LEU A 14 -7.98 16.80 17.49
C LEU A 14 -6.66 16.54 18.24
N VAL A 15 -5.56 17.22 17.89
CA VAL A 15 -4.27 17.12 18.61
C VAL A 15 -4.27 17.93 19.92
N LEU A 16 -5.34 18.66 20.23
CA LEU A 16 -5.55 19.31 21.52
C LEU A 16 -5.92 18.25 22.57
N PRO A 17 -5.09 18.01 23.62
CA PRO A 17 -5.48 17.12 24.70
C PRO A 17 -6.70 17.71 25.41
N SER A 18 -7.84 17.05 25.27
CA SER A 18 -9.02 17.26 26.10
C SER A 18 -8.76 16.67 27.48
N ALA A 19 -7.90 17.31 28.27
CA ALA A 19 -7.82 17.06 29.71
C ALA A 19 -8.90 17.93 30.39
N THR A 20 -10.14 17.47 30.35
CA THR A 20 -11.22 17.97 31.20
C THR A 20 -10.95 17.58 32.65
N ILE A 21 -10.25 18.44 33.39
CA ILE A 21 -10.42 18.58 34.84
C ILE A 21 -11.08 19.93 35.05
N ALA A 22 -12.28 19.90 35.64
CA ALA A 22 -13.13 21.05 35.88
C ALA A 22 -12.45 22.10 36.77
N LEU A 23 -12.56 23.39 36.40
CA LEU A 23 -12.72 24.59 37.26
C LEU A 23 -12.86 25.85 36.36
N PRO A 24 -13.44 26.96 36.87
CA PRO A 24 -14.23 27.92 36.09
C PRO A 24 -13.38 28.88 35.24
N TYR A 25 -13.92 29.19 34.06
CA TYR A 25 -13.43 30.23 33.16
C TYR A 25 -13.62 31.63 33.80
N PRO A 26 -12.61 32.50 33.68
CA PRO A 26 -12.90 33.81 33.11
C PRO A 26 -11.92 34.11 31.96
N ASN A 27 -12.51 34.27 30.79
CA ASN A 27 -12.14 35.18 29.71
C ASN A 27 -10.72 35.80 29.78
N ASP A 28 -9.71 35.24 29.08
CA ASP A 28 -8.65 36.06 28.45
C ASP A 28 -7.72 35.25 27.50
N ARG A 29 -7.45 35.85 26.34
CA ARG A 29 -6.29 35.67 25.43
C ARG A 29 -6.19 34.38 24.61
N GLN A 30 -5.83 34.57 23.34
CA GLN A 30 -5.19 33.57 22.47
C GLN A 30 -4.17 32.79 23.29
N GLN A 31 -4.51 31.58 23.73
CA GLN A 31 -3.59 30.78 24.51
C GLN A 31 -2.40 30.44 23.60
N LEU A 32 -1.23 31.01 23.91
CA LEU A 32 0.04 30.65 23.30
C LEU A 32 0.34 29.21 23.71
N HIS A 33 -0.12 28.27 22.90
CA HIS A 33 0.18 26.87 23.04
C HIS A 33 1.48 26.55 22.30
N TYR A 34 2.41 25.94 23.02
CA TYR A 34 3.64 25.40 22.47
C TYR A 34 3.41 23.94 22.13
N VAL A 35 3.88 23.54 20.95
CA VAL A 35 3.77 22.17 20.42
C VAL A 35 5.18 21.62 20.31
N ASP A 36 5.40 20.41 20.83
CA ASP A 36 6.65 19.69 20.63
C ASP A 36 6.80 19.27 19.17
N ILE A 37 7.94 19.63 18.56
CA ILE A 37 8.15 19.42 17.12
C ILE A 37 8.25 17.94 16.76
N HIS A 38 8.81 17.11 17.65
CA HIS A 38 8.95 15.68 17.41
C HIS A 38 7.58 15.01 17.45
N GLN A 39 6.77 15.31 18.46
CA GLN A 39 5.41 14.79 18.58
C GLN A 39 4.55 15.21 17.39
N PHE A 40 4.61 16.49 16.99
CA PHE A 40 3.92 16.99 15.80
C PHE A 40 4.31 16.20 14.56
N SER A 41 5.61 15.97 14.35
CA SER A 41 6.11 15.36 13.13
C SER A 41 5.83 13.86 13.08
N GLN A 42 5.92 13.17 14.22
CA GLN A 42 5.51 11.77 14.38
C GLN A 42 4.02 11.58 14.15
N PHE A 43 3.21 12.51 14.64
CA PHE A 43 1.77 12.48 14.43
C PHE A 43 1.43 12.69 12.95
N PHE A 44 2.02 13.72 12.33
CA PHE A 44 1.76 14.06 10.95
C PHE A 44 2.25 12.96 9.98
N SER A 45 3.44 12.41 10.21
CA SER A 45 3.94 11.28 9.41
C SER A 45 3.06 10.04 9.55
N SER A 46 2.63 9.70 10.77
CA SER A 46 1.73 8.55 11.00
C SER A 46 0.42 8.72 10.24
N HIS A 47 -0.19 9.90 10.33
CA HIS A 47 -1.42 10.21 9.58
C HIS A 47 -1.22 10.04 8.07
N LEU A 48 -0.14 10.61 7.52
CA LEU A 48 0.15 10.51 6.08
C LEU A 48 0.36 9.07 5.62
N LEU A 49 1.07 8.27 6.42
CA LEU A 49 1.35 6.88 6.07
C LEU A 49 0.09 6.00 6.19
N PHE A 50 -0.55 6.00 7.35
CA PHE A 50 -1.68 5.10 7.61
C PHE A 50 -2.95 5.50 6.85
N ASP A 51 -3.32 6.79 6.87
CA ASP A 51 -4.62 7.20 6.33
C ASP A 51 -4.61 7.40 4.82
N HIS A 52 -3.43 7.55 4.21
CA HIS A 52 -3.31 7.82 2.78
C HIS A 52 -2.47 6.80 2.03
N LEU A 53 -1.26 6.51 2.50
CA LEU A 53 -0.33 5.68 1.73
C LEU A 53 -0.71 4.20 1.79
N ASP A 54 -0.98 3.65 2.98
CA ASP A 54 -1.31 2.23 3.16
C ASP A 54 -2.58 1.83 2.40
N GLY A 55 -3.63 2.65 2.49
CA GLY A 55 -4.87 2.41 1.75
C GLY A 55 -4.67 2.46 0.23
N THR A 56 -3.84 3.40 -0.26
CA THR A 56 -3.52 3.50 -1.69
C THR A 56 -2.73 2.29 -2.17
N LEU A 57 -1.77 1.81 -1.36
CA LEU A 57 -0.97 0.63 -1.68
C LEU A 57 -1.83 -0.64 -1.72
N ALA A 58 -2.72 -0.84 -0.76
CA ALA A 58 -3.62 -1.98 -0.76
C ALA A 58 -4.49 -2.02 -2.04
N ILE A 59 -5.02 -0.87 -2.46
CA ILE A 59 -5.80 -0.75 -3.70
C ILE A 59 -4.92 -1.04 -4.93
N LEU A 60 -3.70 -0.52 -4.95
CA LEU A 60 -2.76 -0.73 -6.05
C LEU A 60 -2.38 -2.21 -6.17
N SER A 61 -2.04 -2.86 -5.06
CA SER A 61 -1.67 -4.28 -5.03
C SER A 61 -2.79 -5.15 -5.59
N LYS A 62 -4.03 -4.88 -5.19
CA LYS A 62 -5.21 -5.58 -5.71
C LYS A 62 -5.36 -5.40 -7.22
N ARG A 63 -5.16 -4.18 -7.74
CA ARG A 63 -5.25 -3.91 -9.19
C ARG A 63 -4.15 -4.63 -9.98
N ILE A 64 -2.92 -4.63 -9.47
CA ILE A 64 -1.80 -5.33 -10.12
C ILE A 64 -2.06 -6.84 -10.12
N SER A 65 -2.52 -7.39 -9.00
CA SER A 65 -2.94 -8.79 -8.87
C SER A 65 -4.01 -9.17 -9.90
N GLN A 66 -5.08 -8.38 -10.01
CA GLN A 66 -6.11 -8.58 -11.03
C GLN A 66 -5.53 -8.57 -12.45
N HIS A 67 -4.64 -7.61 -12.74
CA HIS A 67 -4.02 -7.52 -14.06
C HIS A 67 -3.13 -8.74 -14.36
N PHE A 68 -2.42 -9.27 -13.37
CA PHE A 68 -1.63 -10.50 -13.52
C PHE A 68 -2.52 -11.71 -13.80
N GLN A 69 -3.66 -11.82 -13.11
CA GLN A 69 -4.64 -12.88 -13.35
C GLN A 69 -5.21 -12.82 -14.77
N ASP A 70 -5.46 -11.62 -15.31
CA ASP A 70 -5.97 -11.43 -16.68
C ASP A 70 -4.94 -11.83 -17.75
N LEU A 71 -3.66 -11.59 -17.48
CA LEU A 71 -2.55 -11.89 -18.40
C LEU A 71 -2.14 -13.37 -18.37
N ILE A 72 -2.26 -14.04 -17.23
CA ILE A 72 -1.93 -15.46 -17.10
C ILE A 72 -3.17 -16.29 -17.44
N GLN A 73 -3.35 -16.53 -18.74
CA GLN A 73 -4.46 -17.35 -19.24
C GLN A 73 -4.08 -18.82 -19.30
N VAL A 74 -4.82 -19.65 -18.55
CA VAL A 74 -4.77 -21.11 -18.69
C VAL A 74 -5.68 -21.50 -19.85
N THR A 75 -5.08 -22.08 -20.90
CA THR A 75 -5.81 -22.63 -22.03
C THR A 75 -5.89 -24.15 -21.89
N VAL A 76 -7.09 -24.68 -22.10
CA VAL A 76 -7.38 -26.11 -22.01
C VAL A 76 -7.60 -26.60 -23.44
N GLN A 77 -6.80 -27.59 -23.86
CA GLN A 77 -7.04 -28.26 -25.13
C GLN A 77 -7.87 -29.52 -24.86
N PRO A 78 -9.06 -29.66 -25.45
CA PRO A 78 -9.84 -30.88 -25.32
C PRO A 78 -9.07 -32.03 -25.98
N LEU A 79 -8.74 -33.04 -25.19
CA LEU A 79 -8.27 -34.33 -25.69
C LEU A 79 -9.45 -34.95 -26.46
N GLY A 80 -9.28 -35.16 -27.76
CA GLY A 80 -10.39 -35.49 -28.66
C GLY A 80 -11.25 -36.65 -28.16
N GLY A 81 -12.52 -36.37 -27.79
CA GLY A 81 -13.46 -37.38 -27.35
C GLY A 81 -14.68 -36.86 -26.57
N GLY A 82 -15.63 -36.23 -27.27
CA GLY A 82 -17.03 -36.05 -26.85
C GLY A 82 -17.32 -35.05 -25.70
N PRO A 83 -18.54 -34.48 -25.63
CA PRO A 83 -18.93 -33.53 -24.60
C PRO A 83 -19.29 -34.30 -23.31
N ASN A 84 -18.29 -34.62 -22.49
CA ASN A 84 -18.53 -35.08 -21.12
C ASN A 84 -18.53 -33.86 -20.18
N ASP A 85 -19.74 -33.42 -19.84
CA ASP A 85 -20.10 -32.27 -18.98
C ASP A 85 -19.39 -32.28 -17.60
N ASP A 86 -18.96 -33.46 -17.13
CA ASP A 86 -18.33 -33.66 -15.81
C ASP A 86 -16.88 -33.15 -15.74
N PHE A 87 -16.18 -33.04 -16.88
CA PHE A 87 -14.80 -32.55 -16.93
C PHE A 87 -14.70 -31.02 -17.04
N GLU A 88 -15.76 -30.35 -17.50
CA GLU A 88 -15.78 -28.89 -17.66
C GLU A 88 -15.76 -28.19 -16.29
N VAL A 89 -16.50 -28.74 -15.32
CA VAL A 89 -16.56 -28.23 -13.94
C VAL A 89 -15.21 -28.37 -13.21
N ASP A 90 -14.51 -29.50 -13.38
CA ASP A 90 -13.20 -29.73 -12.76
C ASP A 90 -12.11 -28.79 -13.31
N VAL A 91 -12.19 -28.47 -14.61
CA VAL A 91 -11.27 -27.56 -15.30
C VAL A 91 -11.50 -26.11 -14.88
N ASP A 92 -12.75 -25.67 -14.81
CA ASP A 92 -13.08 -24.33 -14.33
C ASP A 92 -12.73 -24.13 -12.86
N LEU A 93 -12.90 -25.17 -12.04
CA LEU A 93 -12.43 -25.16 -10.65
C LEU A 93 -10.90 -25.03 -10.57
N LEU A 94 -10.15 -25.83 -11.33
CA LEU A 94 -8.68 -25.75 -11.36
C LEU A 94 -8.19 -24.39 -11.84
N LYS A 95 -8.82 -23.83 -12.88
CA LYS A 95 -8.54 -22.50 -13.38
C LYS A 95 -8.81 -21.44 -12.31
N GLY A 96 -9.95 -21.52 -11.63
CA GLY A 96 -10.29 -20.63 -10.52
C GLY A 96 -9.28 -20.71 -9.36
N GLN A 97 -8.83 -21.91 -9.01
CA GLN A 97 -7.81 -22.12 -7.98
C GLN A 97 -6.46 -21.54 -8.38
N LEU A 98 -6.02 -21.74 -9.62
CA LEU A 98 -4.77 -21.17 -10.13
C LEU A 98 -4.83 -19.65 -10.16
N GLN A 99 -5.93 -19.07 -10.65
CA GLN A 99 -6.12 -17.62 -10.65
C GLN A 99 -6.16 -17.03 -9.24
N GLY A 100 -6.85 -17.70 -8.32
CA GLY A 100 -6.87 -17.31 -6.91
C GLY A 100 -5.49 -17.37 -6.26
N ALA A 101 -4.71 -18.41 -6.53
CA ALA A 101 -3.36 -18.57 -6.02
C ALA A 101 -2.40 -17.51 -6.58
N VAL A 102 -2.49 -17.21 -7.89
CA VAL A 102 -1.76 -16.10 -8.52
C VAL A 102 -2.11 -14.79 -7.83
N GLY A 103 -3.40 -14.51 -7.65
CA GLY A 103 -3.86 -13.29 -7.01
C GLY A 103 -3.29 -13.10 -5.61
N SER A 104 -3.43 -14.12 -4.76
CA SER A 104 -2.91 -14.11 -3.40
C SER A 104 -1.40 -13.90 -3.38
N PHE A 105 -0.65 -14.63 -4.22
CA PHE A 105 0.80 -14.52 -4.26
C PHE A 105 1.27 -13.10 -4.59
N ILE A 106 0.61 -12.43 -5.54
CA ILE A 106 0.93 -11.05 -5.92
C ILE A 106 0.52 -10.06 -4.84
N GLU A 107 -0.67 -10.22 -4.26
CA GLU A 107 -1.16 -9.38 -3.17
C GLU A 107 -0.29 -9.47 -1.92
N ASP A 108 0.30 -10.64 -1.66
CA ASP A 108 1.24 -10.87 -0.55
C ASP A 108 2.65 -10.35 -0.85
N SER A 109 3.09 -10.42 -2.11
CA SER A 109 4.46 -10.05 -2.51
C SER A 109 4.66 -8.53 -2.63
N LEU A 110 3.65 -7.80 -3.10
CA LEU A 110 3.76 -6.36 -3.37
C LEU A 110 4.02 -5.50 -2.12
N PRO A 111 3.36 -5.74 -0.96
CA PRO A 111 3.71 -5.05 0.29
C PRO A 111 5.17 -5.24 0.69
N THR A 112 5.73 -6.44 0.49
CA THR A 112 7.15 -6.70 0.78
C THR A 112 8.06 -5.92 -0.15
N ILE A 113 7.81 -5.97 -1.47
CA ILE A 113 8.56 -5.22 -2.47
C ILE A 113 8.52 -3.71 -2.18
N TRP A 114 7.33 -3.20 -1.84
CA TRP A 114 7.16 -1.82 -1.43
C TRP A 114 8.04 -1.45 -0.23
N ASN A 115 7.95 -2.22 0.86
CA ASN A 115 8.69 -1.95 2.09
C ASN A 115 10.22 -1.93 1.87
N THR A 116 10.73 -2.75 0.96
CA THR A 116 12.16 -2.75 0.60
C THR A 116 12.58 -1.43 -0.07
N ARG A 117 11.71 -0.79 -0.84
CA ARG A 117 12.02 0.44 -1.58
C ARG A 117 11.58 1.71 -0.86
N SER A 118 10.66 1.62 0.09
CA SER A 118 10.03 2.78 0.73
C SER A 118 10.78 3.29 1.98
N SER A 119 12.00 2.82 2.26
CA SER A 119 12.78 3.26 3.42
C SER A 119 12.95 4.78 3.50
N VAL A 120 13.05 5.43 2.34
CA VAL A 120 13.14 6.90 2.20
C VAL A 120 11.88 7.65 2.61
N ILE A 121 10.72 6.98 2.63
CA ILE A 121 9.44 7.56 3.07
C ILE A 121 8.85 6.77 4.26
N ASP A 122 9.69 6.04 4.98
CA ASP A 122 9.26 5.39 6.21
C ASP A 122 8.91 6.44 7.27
N LYS A 123 8.26 5.99 8.34
CA LYS A 123 7.79 6.88 9.42
C LYS A 123 8.92 7.74 9.98
N SER A 124 10.13 7.19 10.11
CA SER A 124 11.28 7.89 10.66
C SER A 124 11.74 9.01 9.72
N SER A 125 12.01 8.68 8.46
CA SER A 125 12.51 9.60 7.43
C SER A 125 11.49 10.71 7.15
N LEU A 126 10.21 10.36 7.05
CA LEU A 126 9.15 11.34 6.85
C LEU A 126 8.99 12.27 8.06
N SER A 127 9.07 11.75 9.28
CA SER A 127 9.03 12.59 10.48
C SER A 127 10.19 13.57 10.51
N GLN A 128 11.42 13.10 10.26
CA GLN A 128 12.60 13.97 10.20
C GLN A 128 12.47 15.05 9.11
N PHE A 129 11.92 14.68 7.95
CA PHE A 129 11.66 15.64 6.87
C PHE A 129 10.62 16.70 7.29
N ILE A 130 9.55 16.29 7.99
CA ILE A 130 8.53 17.20 8.52
C ILE A 130 9.12 18.12 9.60
N GLU A 131 9.96 17.62 10.52
CA GLU A 131 10.65 18.43 11.54
C GLU A 131 11.52 19.49 10.87
N LYS A 132 12.34 19.07 9.90
CA LYS A 132 13.19 19.98 9.14
C LYS A 132 12.36 21.04 8.41
N THR A 133 11.34 20.61 7.67
CA THR A 133 10.47 21.53 6.92
C THR A 133 9.77 22.51 7.85
N THR A 134 9.31 22.05 9.00
CA THR A 134 8.60 22.91 9.97
C THR A 134 9.53 23.92 10.61
N SER A 135 10.77 23.52 10.93
CA SER A 135 11.78 24.42 11.49
C SER A 135 12.30 25.48 10.49
N GLU A 136 12.17 25.24 9.18
CA GLU A 136 12.44 26.25 8.15
C GLU A 136 11.42 27.41 8.16
N TYR A 137 10.18 27.16 8.60
CA TYR A 137 9.11 28.16 8.64
C TYR A 137 8.78 28.69 10.04
N CYS A 138 9.11 27.93 11.08
CA CYS A 138 8.81 28.24 12.47
C CYS A 138 10.05 28.17 13.34
N THR A 139 10.27 29.22 14.14
CA THR A 139 11.36 29.23 15.13
C THR A 139 11.09 28.18 16.21
N VAL A 140 12.02 27.24 16.34
CA VAL A 140 12.03 26.22 17.39
C VAL A 140 12.75 26.79 18.59
N THR A 141 12.17 26.64 19.78
CA THR A 141 12.77 27.06 21.04
C THR A 141 13.85 26.06 21.50
N ALA A 142 14.60 26.42 22.55
CA ALA A 142 15.60 25.51 23.14
C ALA A 142 15.00 24.19 23.65
N ASP A 143 13.71 24.18 23.98
CA ASP A 143 12.99 23.00 24.50
C ASP A 143 12.36 22.16 23.39
N ASN A 144 12.78 22.30 22.13
CA ASN A 144 12.21 21.63 20.95
C ASN A 144 10.70 21.91 20.73
N THR A 145 10.22 23.05 21.24
CA THR A 145 8.83 23.45 21.05
C THR A 145 8.70 24.60 20.06
N LEU A 146 7.52 24.72 19.45
CA LEU A 146 7.19 25.79 18.53
C LEU A 146 5.78 26.30 18.79
N MET A 147 5.52 27.54 18.41
CA MET A 147 4.24 28.17 18.69
C MET A 147 3.16 27.65 17.73
N ASN A 148 2.02 27.17 18.25
CA ASN A 148 0.92 26.63 17.42
C ASN A 148 0.45 27.65 16.36
N SER A 149 0.39 28.94 16.71
CA SER A 149 0.01 29.99 15.75
C SER A 149 0.96 30.10 14.56
N CYS A 150 2.23 29.67 14.70
CA CYS A 150 3.16 29.63 13.59
C CYS A 150 2.84 28.49 12.62
N ILE A 151 2.54 27.29 13.13
CA ILE A 151 2.11 26.14 12.32
C ILE A 151 0.87 26.52 11.52
N GLY A 152 -0.14 27.11 12.19
CA GLY A 152 -1.38 27.51 11.53
C GLY A 152 -1.16 28.53 10.41
N LYS A 153 -0.22 29.47 10.57
CA LYS A 153 0.12 30.49 9.56
C LYS A 153 0.90 29.92 8.36
N ASN A 154 1.82 28.98 8.61
CA ASN A 154 2.69 28.39 7.59
C ASN A 154 2.21 27.00 7.10
N ALA A 155 1.02 26.60 7.54
CA ALA A 155 0.31 25.38 7.22
C ALA A 155 0.45 24.95 5.76
N ASN A 156 0.06 25.84 4.86
CA ASN A 156 0.01 25.55 3.42
C ASN A 156 1.41 25.29 2.86
N GLN A 157 2.40 26.05 3.30
CA GLN A 157 3.79 25.92 2.87
C GLN A 157 4.39 24.60 3.35
N ILE A 158 4.20 24.28 4.63
CA ILE A 158 4.65 23.01 5.23
C ILE A 158 4.01 21.82 4.50
N VAL A 159 2.68 21.82 4.36
CA VAL A 159 1.94 20.74 3.70
C VAL A 159 2.36 20.61 2.22
N THR A 160 2.52 21.71 1.50
CA THR A 160 2.94 21.67 0.08
C THR A 160 4.33 21.05 -0.07
N ARG A 161 5.27 21.38 0.83
CA ARG A 161 6.61 20.81 0.81
C ARG A 161 6.61 19.31 1.13
N VAL A 162 5.82 18.90 2.13
CA VAL A 162 5.67 17.49 2.51
C VAL A 162 4.98 16.69 1.39
N ASP A 163 3.94 17.24 0.77
CA ASP A 163 3.26 16.61 -0.37
C ASP A 163 4.20 16.44 -1.57
N GLN A 164 4.98 17.46 -1.92
CA GLN A 164 5.98 17.36 -2.99
C GLN A 164 7.04 16.30 -2.70
N TYR A 165 7.49 16.21 -1.45
CA TYR A 165 8.45 15.19 -1.02
C TYR A 165 7.87 13.79 -1.19
N ILE A 166 6.66 13.54 -0.69
CA ILE A 166 5.97 12.25 -0.82
C ILE A 166 5.75 11.92 -2.29
N GLN A 167 5.18 12.83 -3.08
CA GLN A 167 4.89 12.58 -4.50
C GLN A 167 6.15 12.23 -5.29
N SER A 168 7.25 12.95 -5.08
CA SER A 168 8.50 12.68 -5.78
C SER A 168 9.04 11.28 -5.47
N HIS A 169 9.03 10.89 -4.18
CA HIS A 169 9.56 9.60 -3.76
C HIS A 169 8.62 8.45 -4.14
N VAL A 170 7.32 8.58 -3.92
CA VAL A 170 6.32 7.58 -4.33
C VAL A 170 6.40 7.34 -5.83
N LYS A 171 6.50 8.41 -6.65
CA LYS A 171 6.67 8.27 -8.10
C LYS A 171 7.93 7.48 -8.45
N HIS A 172 9.05 7.79 -7.81
CA HIS A 172 10.31 7.09 -8.05
C HIS A 172 10.22 5.61 -7.65
N ILE A 173 9.72 5.33 -6.45
CA ILE A 173 9.52 3.97 -5.93
C ILE A 173 8.63 3.17 -6.88
N LEU A 174 7.46 3.69 -7.24
CA LEU A 174 6.53 3.00 -8.15
C LEU A 174 7.15 2.76 -9.52
N THR A 175 7.93 3.70 -10.04
CA THR A 175 8.64 3.50 -11.31
C THR A 175 9.61 2.33 -11.22
N SER A 176 10.40 2.26 -10.13
CA SER A 176 11.30 1.12 -9.91
C SER A 176 10.55 -0.19 -9.72
N ILE A 177 9.44 -0.22 -8.97
CA ILE A 177 8.62 -1.43 -8.82
C ILE A 177 8.14 -1.93 -10.18
N VAL A 178 7.61 -1.04 -11.01
CA VAL A 178 7.11 -1.38 -12.33
C VAL A 178 8.21 -1.88 -13.26
N MET A 179 9.38 -1.25 -13.24
CA MET A 179 10.46 -1.54 -14.20
C MET A 179 11.33 -2.72 -13.76
N GLU A 180 11.52 -2.92 -12.46
CA GLU A 180 12.52 -3.84 -11.91
C GLU A 180 11.89 -5.05 -11.23
N ASP A 181 10.77 -4.91 -10.51
CA ASP A 181 10.22 -5.97 -9.66
C ASP A 181 9.02 -6.69 -10.27
N LEU A 182 8.13 -5.98 -10.94
CA LEU A 182 6.96 -6.60 -11.58
C LEU A 182 7.34 -7.62 -12.67
N PRO A 183 8.33 -7.37 -13.55
CA PRO A 183 8.71 -8.35 -14.58
C PRO A 183 9.19 -9.70 -14.01
N PRO A 184 10.16 -9.76 -13.07
CA PRO A 184 10.57 -11.05 -12.50
C PRO A 184 9.47 -11.69 -11.65
N LEU A 185 8.63 -10.89 -10.98
CA LEU A 185 7.48 -11.41 -10.24
C LEU A 185 6.49 -12.11 -11.19
N PHE A 186 6.23 -11.52 -12.35
CA PHE A 186 5.37 -12.11 -13.39
C PHE A 186 5.98 -13.40 -13.95
N GLN A 187 7.27 -13.42 -14.28
CA GLN A 187 7.96 -14.61 -14.78
C GLN A 187 7.95 -15.75 -13.76
N THR A 188 8.20 -15.44 -12.48
CA THR A 188 8.14 -16.42 -11.38
C THR A 188 6.74 -17.01 -11.26
N THR A 189 5.72 -16.15 -11.33
CA THR A 189 4.31 -16.56 -11.28
C THR A 189 3.96 -17.48 -12.45
N GLN A 190 4.35 -17.13 -13.68
CA GLN A 190 4.16 -17.99 -14.85
C GLN A 190 4.86 -19.35 -14.70
N SER A 191 6.10 -19.35 -14.20
CA SER A 191 6.85 -20.58 -13.94
C SER A 191 6.14 -21.49 -12.94
N HIS A 192 5.61 -20.93 -11.85
CA HIS A 192 4.82 -21.68 -10.87
C HIS A 192 3.56 -22.28 -11.48
N VAL A 193 2.79 -21.50 -12.23
CA VAL A 193 1.58 -22.00 -12.90
C VAL A 193 1.93 -23.12 -13.88
N ASN A 194 2.96 -22.95 -14.70
CA ASN A 194 3.41 -23.97 -15.64
C ASN A 194 3.89 -25.26 -14.93
N GLY A 195 4.58 -25.13 -13.80
CA GLY A 195 5.01 -26.26 -12.99
C GLY A 195 3.83 -27.06 -12.43
N ILE A 196 2.78 -26.37 -11.95
CA ILE A 196 1.56 -27.01 -11.48
C ILE A 196 0.85 -27.72 -12.64
N LEU A 197 0.66 -27.05 -13.78
CA LEU A 197 0.03 -27.65 -14.96
C LEU A 197 0.81 -28.87 -15.47
N ALA A 198 2.14 -28.81 -15.49
CA ALA A 198 2.98 -29.95 -15.87
C ALA A 198 2.81 -31.14 -14.92
N HIS A 199 2.71 -30.89 -13.61
CA HIS A 199 2.43 -31.93 -12.62
C HIS A 199 1.05 -32.56 -12.84
N PHE A 200 0.00 -31.75 -13.04
CA PHE A 200 -1.35 -32.24 -13.34
C PHE A 200 -1.38 -33.10 -14.62
N ASN A 201 -0.77 -32.63 -15.70
CA ASN A 201 -0.70 -33.36 -16.96
C ASN A 201 0.07 -34.69 -16.82
N HIS A 202 1.15 -34.72 -16.04
CA HIS A 202 1.95 -35.92 -15.87
C HIS A 202 1.25 -36.99 -15.00
N TYR A 203 0.61 -36.59 -13.90
CA TYR A 203 0.12 -37.53 -12.89
C TYR A 203 -1.37 -37.85 -12.98
N LEU A 204 -2.21 -36.95 -13.48
CA LEU A 204 -3.66 -37.16 -13.51
C LEU A 204 -4.20 -37.55 -14.88
N VAL A 205 -3.62 -37.02 -15.96
CA VAL A 205 -4.02 -37.37 -17.33
C VAL A 205 -3.38 -38.70 -17.76
N LYS A 206 -2.05 -38.82 -17.64
CA LYS A 206 -1.32 -40.03 -18.06
C LYS A 206 -1.64 -41.29 -17.24
N SER A 207 -2.08 -41.15 -15.98
CA SER A 207 -2.50 -42.28 -15.14
C SER A 207 -3.90 -42.81 -15.44
N ARG A 208 -4.72 -42.03 -16.19
CA ARG A 208 -6.03 -42.46 -16.68
C ARG A 208 -5.91 -43.23 -18.00
N ASP A 209 -5.06 -42.78 -18.93
CA ASP A 209 -4.83 -43.48 -20.21
C ASP A 209 -4.27 -44.91 -20.01
N SER A 210 -3.40 -45.10 -19.00
CA SER A 210 -2.86 -46.42 -18.66
C SER A 210 -3.87 -47.37 -18.00
N LYS A 211 -5.04 -46.88 -17.58
CA LYS A 211 -6.15 -47.71 -17.08
C LYS A 211 -7.20 -48.04 -18.15
N SER A 212 -7.30 -47.27 -19.22
CA SER A 212 -8.24 -47.54 -20.32
C SER A 212 -7.73 -48.56 -21.36
N GLU A 213 -6.44 -48.89 -21.36
CA GLU A 213 -5.87 -49.95 -22.24
C GLU A 213 -6.05 -51.39 -21.71
N PHE A 214 -6.72 -51.58 -20.57
CA PHE A 214 -6.91 -52.90 -19.94
C PHE A 214 -8.39 -53.28 -19.70
N SER A 215 -9.34 -52.70 -20.45
CA SER A 215 -10.75 -53.12 -20.45
C SER A 215 -11.27 -53.39 -21.85
#